data_AF-A0A7V9QMH4-F1
#
_entry.id   AF-A0A7V9QMH4-F1
#
_cell.length_a   1.000
_cell.length_b   1.000
_cell.length_c   1.000
_cell.angle_alpha   90.00
_cell.angle_beta   90.00
_cell.angle_gamma   90.00
#
_symmetry.space_group_name_H-M   'P 1'
#
loop_
_entity.id
_entity.type
_entity.pdbx_description
1 polymer ?
#
loop_
_entity_poly.entity_id
_entity_poly.type
_entity_poly.pdbx_seq_one_letter_code
_entity_poly.pdbx_strand_id
1 'polypeptide(L)'
;MKPRKGFSIFEAVVSAAILAILGAAILPAVASYRSQARVNQTATDLLQIGAAVQKFELTAFVGAYPGALSDLTTEFALTSSTSCVSPNRTYTAEGATLAKWRLGGPYLDKLIPQTGLLLGVGVANNTLERSSANTSVGFLNLRIPGVAYEDALALNDVMDGQSDLETAGQLNLKGAIRWFVAPDASDNVSLLFAMPIGNRC
;
A
#
# COMPACT_ATOMS: atom_id res chain seq x y z
N MET A 1 39.22 49.49 -24.44
CA MET A 1 39.07 48.20 -23.71
C MET A 1 38.21 48.45 -22.48
N LYS A 2 37.04 47.80 -22.37
CA LYS A 2 36.11 48.00 -21.24
C LYS A 2 36.63 47.19 -20.04
N PRO A 3 36.86 47.80 -18.85
CA PRO A 3 37.28 47.04 -17.68
C PRO A 3 36.17 46.06 -17.29
N ARG A 4 36.50 44.76 -17.26
CA ARG A 4 35.63 43.73 -16.69
C ARG A 4 35.64 43.91 -15.18
N LYS A 5 34.51 44.35 -14.61
CA LYS A 5 34.34 44.40 -13.14
C LYS A 5 34.23 42.96 -12.63
N GLY A 6 35.24 42.52 -11.89
CA GLY A 6 35.20 41.24 -11.15
C GLY A 6 34.34 41.37 -9.90
N PHE A 7 33.79 40.25 -9.45
CA PHE A 7 33.02 40.15 -8.22
C PHE A 7 33.91 40.45 -7.00
N SER A 8 33.43 41.25 -6.04
CA SER A 8 34.16 41.52 -4.79
C SER A 8 34.17 40.27 -3.90
N ILE A 9 35.31 40.00 -3.22
CA ILE A 9 35.42 38.90 -2.25
C ILE A 9 34.35 39.02 -1.16
N PHE A 10 34.08 40.24 -0.68
CA PHE A 10 33.06 40.47 0.34
C PHE A 10 31.66 40.11 -0.17
N GLU A 11 31.36 40.45 -1.42
CA GLU A 11 30.08 40.17 -2.07
C GLU A 11 29.86 38.66 -2.27
N ALA A 12 30.94 37.93 -2.59
CA ALA A 12 30.92 36.47 -2.64
C ALA A 12 30.67 35.84 -1.25
N VAL A 13 31.30 36.36 -0.20
CA VAL A 13 31.12 35.85 1.17
C VAL A 13 29.71 36.13 1.70
N VAL A 14 29.18 37.33 1.50
CA VAL A 14 27.81 37.68 1.93
C VAL A 14 26.78 36.84 1.18
N SER A 15 26.95 36.67 -0.14
CA SER A 15 26.04 35.84 -0.93
C SER A 15 26.06 34.37 -0.47
N ALA A 16 27.25 33.81 -0.21
CA ALA A 16 27.36 32.46 0.33
C ALA A 16 26.73 32.31 1.71
N ALA A 17 26.87 33.32 2.59
CA ALA A 17 26.26 33.33 3.91
C ALA A 17 24.72 33.36 3.83
N ILE A 18 24.15 34.19 2.95
CA ILE A 18 22.69 34.24 2.74
C ILE A 18 22.19 32.90 2.20
N LEU A 19 22.88 32.30 1.22
CA LEU A 19 22.51 30.99 0.67
C LEU A 19 22.58 29.89 1.74
N ALA A 20 23.58 29.91 2.63
CA ALA A 20 23.69 28.94 3.72
C ALA A 20 22.52 29.04 4.71
N ILE A 21 22.13 30.27 5.08
CA ILE A 21 20.99 30.50 5.98
C ILE A 21 19.68 30.03 5.33
N LEU A 22 19.46 30.38 4.06
CA LEU A 22 18.29 29.92 3.30
C LEU A 22 18.26 28.39 3.17
N GLY A 23 19.39 27.77 2.86
CA GLY A 23 19.52 26.32 2.77
C GLY A 23 19.17 25.62 4.08
N ALA A 24 19.68 26.12 5.20
CA ALA A 24 19.41 25.54 6.53
C ALA A 24 17.93 25.58 6.91
N ALA A 25 17.20 26.64 6.53
CA ALA A 25 15.78 26.78 6.83
C ALA A 25 14.88 25.83 6.00
N ILE A 26 15.29 25.43 4.80
CA ILE A 26 14.48 24.62 3.87
C ILE A 26 14.54 23.12 4.20
N LEU A 27 15.66 22.63 4.72
CA LEU A 27 15.90 21.19 4.97
C LEU A 27 14.81 20.48 5.79
N PRO A 28 14.36 20.98 6.95
CA PRO A 28 13.34 20.27 7.75
C PRO A 28 11.99 20.17 7.03
N ALA A 29 11.60 21.20 6.26
CA ALA A 29 10.35 21.20 5.51
C ALA A 29 10.34 20.13 4.41
N VAL A 30 11.48 19.94 3.71
CA VAL A 30 11.62 18.93 2.67
C VAL A 30 11.53 17.51 3.24
N ALA A 31 12.07 17.28 4.44
CA ALA A 31 11.99 15.97 5.10
C ALA A 31 10.53 15.59 5.43
N SER A 32 9.77 16.52 6.02
CA SER A 32 8.35 16.32 6.33
C SER A 32 7.52 16.08 5.06
N TYR A 33 7.74 16.89 4.02
CA TYR A 33 7.04 16.74 2.73
C TYR A 33 7.29 15.36 2.10
N ARG A 34 8.52 14.84 2.16
CA ARG A 34 8.84 13.51 1.65
C ARG A 34 8.11 12.41 2.42
N SER A 35 7.96 12.52 3.74
CA SER A 35 7.22 11.52 4.53
C SER A 35 5.75 11.48 4.12
N GLN A 36 5.11 12.66 4.06
CA GLN A 36 3.72 12.77 3.64
C GLN A 36 3.50 12.26 2.21
N ALA A 37 4.42 12.58 1.28
CA ALA A 37 4.35 12.09 -0.09
C ALA A 37 4.41 10.56 -0.17
N ARG A 38 5.26 9.89 0.63
CA ARG A 38 5.32 8.41 0.69
C ARG A 38 4.02 7.81 1.21
N VAL A 39 3.43 8.40 2.24
CA VAL A 39 2.14 7.96 2.82
C VAL A 39 1.02 8.12 1.79
N ASN A 40 0.90 9.29 1.16
CA ASN A 40 -0.12 9.56 0.14
C ASN A 40 0.01 8.67 -1.10
N GLN A 41 1.25 8.39 -1.52
CA GLN A 41 1.49 7.44 -2.61
C GLN A 41 1.03 6.03 -2.21
N THR A 42 1.31 5.61 -0.98
CA THR A 42 0.87 4.31 -0.48
C THR A 42 -0.65 4.23 -0.41
N ALA A 43 -1.33 5.26 0.11
CA ALA A 43 -2.80 5.34 0.10
C ALA A 43 -3.36 5.17 -1.31
N THR A 44 -2.79 5.88 -2.29
CA THR A 44 -3.19 5.78 -3.71
C THR A 44 -2.98 4.37 -4.26
N ASP A 45 -1.81 3.78 -4.01
CA ASP A 45 -1.50 2.41 -4.45
C ASP A 45 -2.47 1.38 -3.82
N LEU A 46 -2.81 1.52 -2.53
CA LEU A 46 -3.76 0.64 -1.84
C LEU A 46 -5.18 0.77 -2.41
N LEU A 47 -5.63 1.97 -2.75
CA LEU A 47 -6.92 2.19 -3.40
C LEU A 47 -6.95 1.58 -4.81
N GLN A 48 -5.86 1.71 -5.58
CA GLN A 48 -5.75 1.06 -6.90
C GLN A 48 -5.79 -0.46 -6.79
N ILE A 49 -5.11 -1.04 -5.79
CA ILE A 49 -5.16 -2.48 -5.51
C ILE A 49 -6.59 -2.90 -5.14
N GLY A 50 -7.26 -2.16 -4.25
CA GLY A 50 -8.65 -2.44 -3.87
C GLY A 50 -9.60 -2.45 -5.08
N ALA A 51 -9.46 -1.46 -5.97
CA ALA A 51 -10.22 -1.39 -7.21
C ALA A 51 -9.88 -2.55 -8.17
N ALA A 52 -8.60 -2.93 -8.28
CA ALA A 52 -8.15 -4.05 -9.10
C ALA A 52 -8.73 -5.39 -8.60
N VAL A 53 -8.72 -5.62 -7.29
CA VAL A 53 -9.32 -6.80 -6.65
C VAL A 53 -10.82 -6.88 -6.92
N GLN A 54 -11.55 -5.76 -6.81
CA GLN A 54 -12.98 -5.72 -7.12
C GLN A 54 -13.26 -6.02 -8.60
N LYS A 55 -12.46 -5.47 -9.52
CA LYS A 55 -12.59 -5.80 -10.95
C LYS A 55 -12.32 -7.27 -11.21
N PHE A 56 -11.27 -7.83 -10.61
CA PHE A 56 -10.89 -9.23 -10.80
C PHE A 56 -12.04 -10.18 -10.42
N GLU A 57 -12.75 -9.90 -9.32
CA GLU A 57 -13.86 -10.73 -8.85
C GLU A 57 -15.11 -10.70 -9.74
N LEU A 58 -15.31 -9.68 -10.58
CA LEU A 58 -16.52 -9.60 -11.39
C LEU A 58 -16.68 -10.85 -12.26
N THR A 59 -17.90 -11.38 -12.34
CA THR A 59 -18.21 -12.63 -13.07
C THR A 59 -17.93 -12.53 -14.57
N ALA A 60 -17.99 -11.32 -15.14
CA ALA A 60 -17.61 -11.05 -16.53
C ALA A 60 -16.10 -11.26 -16.78
N PHE A 61 -15.31 -11.15 -15.71
CA PHE A 61 -13.90 -11.42 -15.65
C PHE A 61 -13.69 -12.77 -14.95
N VAL A 62 -12.93 -12.82 -13.85
CA VAL A 62 -12.51 -14.10 -13.26
C VAL A 62 -13.61 -14.75 -12.44
N GLY A 63 -14.39 -13.97 -11.70
CA GLY A 63 -15.51 -14.48 -10.89
C GLY A 63 -15.14 -14.99 -9.50
N ALA A 64 -13.88 -14.83 -9.08
CA ALA A 64 -13.36 -15.24 -7.77
C ALA A 64 -12.37 -14.19 -7.26
N TYR A 65 -12.15 -14.09 -5.95
CA TYR A 65 -11.15 -13.18 -5.38
C TYR A 65 -9.72 -13.75 -5.49
N PRO A 66 -8.72 -12.91 -5.79
CA PRO A 66 -7.35 -13.36 -6.00
C PRO A 66 -6.71 -13.85 -4.71
N GLY A 67 -5.96 -14.96 -4.77
CA GLY A 67 -5.19 -15.48 -3.64
C GLY A 67 -3.85 -14.77 -3.43
N ALA A 68 -3.31 -14.20 -4.51
CA ALA A 68 -2.08 -13.40 -4.46
C ALA A 68 -2.23 -12.09 -5.25
N LEU A 69 -1.50 -11.06 -4.84
CA LEU A 69 -1.41 -9.80 -5.56
C LEU A 69 -0.88 -9.99 -6.98
N SER A 70 0.11 -10.87 -7.18
CA SER A 70 0.67 -11.19 -8.49
C SER A 70 -0.38 -11.62 -9.51
N ASP A 71 -1.48 -12.23 -9.07
CA ASP A 71 -2.57 -12.70 -9.93
C ASP A 71 -3.33 -11.52 -10.59
N LEU A 72 -3.19 -10.30 -10.07
CA LEU A 72 -3.77 -9.09 -10.66
C LEU A 72 -3.02 -8.62 -11.91
N THR A 73 -1.74 -8.99 -12.03
CA THR A 73 -0.83 -8.45 -13.06
C THR A 73 -0.31 -9.51 -14.01
N THR A 74 -0.24 -10.75 -13.53
CA THR A 74 0.27 -11.91 -14.26
C THR A 74 -0.77 -13.02 -14.28
N GLU A 75 -0.71 -13.85 -15.31
CA GLU A 75 -1.58 -15.02 -15.41
C GLU A 75 -1.31 -15.99 -14.24
N PHE A 76 -2.37 -16.38 -13.55
CA PHE A 76 -2.30 -17.37 -12.47
C PHE A 76 -2.30 -18.80 -13.01
N ALA A 77 -1.68 -19.73 -12.30
CA ALA A 77 -1.88 -21.15 -12.58
C ALA A 77 -3.29 -21.57 -12.14
N LEU A 78 -3.99 -22.36 -12.96
CA LEU A 78 -5.34 -22.85 -12.63
C LEU A 78 -5.40 -23.69 -11.35
N THR A 79 -4.26 -24.23 -10.92
CA THR A 79 -4.05 -24.97 -9.66
C THR A 79 -3.69 -24.09 -8.47
N SER A 80 -3.42 -22.79 -8.69
CA SER A 80 -3.19 -21.84 -7.60
C SER A 80 -4.45 -21.65 -6.78
N SER A 81 -4.27 -21.43 -5.49
CA SER A 81 -5.34 -21.12 -4.55
C SER A 81 -5.92 -19.72 -4.78
N THR A 82 -7.23 -19.60 -4.64
CA THR A 82 -7.93 -18.32 -4.50
C THR A 82 -7.75 -17.80 -3.06
N SER A 83 -8.36 -16.66 -2.74
CA SER A 83 -8.37 -16.15 -1.36
C SER A 83 -9.18 -16.99 -0.36
N CYS A 84 -9.83 -18.08 -0.80
CA CYS A 84 -10.70 -18.88 0.04
C CYS A 84 -9.90 -19.81 0.95
N VAL A 85 -10.04 -19.60 2.26
CA VAL A 85 -9.22 -20.23 3.30
C VAL A 85 -9.71 -21.61 3.74
N SER A 86 -10.97 -21.99 3.48
CA SER A 86 -11.47 -23.34 3.81
C SER A 86 -12.77 -23.72 3.10
N PRO A 87 -12.81 -24.85 2.35
CA PRO A 87 -11.63 -25.57 1.88
C PRO A 87 -10.76 -24.63 1.02
N ASN A 88 -9.44 -24.88 0.97
CA ASN A 88 -8.59 -24.16 0.02
C ASN A 88 -9.11 -24.45 -1.39
N ARG A 89 -9.56 -23.42 -2.10
CA ARG A 89 -10.13 -23.57 -3.44
C ARG A 89 -9.15 -23.07 -4.47
N THR A 90 -9.03 -23.80 -5.56
CA THR A 90 -8.23 -23.37 -6.70
C THR A 90 -9.09 -22.57 -7.66
N TYR A 91 -8.47 -21.75 -8.50
CA TYR A 91 -9.22 -21.02 -9.54
C TYR A 91 -10.08 -21.94 -10.41
N THR A 92 -9.61 -23.16 -10.71
CA THR A 92 -10.40 -24.15 -11.45
C THR A 92 -11.70 -24.52 -10.72
N ALA A 93 -11.64 -24.68 -9.39
CA ALA A 93 -12.81 -25.07 -8.58
C ALA A 93 -13.90 -23.99 -8.54
N GLU A 94 -13.51 -22.71 -8.70
CA GLU A 94 -14.44 -21.57 -8.75
C GLU A 94 -14.94 -21.27 -10.19
N GLY A 95 -14.57 -22.10 -11.18
CA GLY A 95 -14.93 -21.85 -12.57
C GLY A 95 -14.24 -20.61 -13.17
N ALA A 96 -13.16 -20.15 -12.53
CA ALA A 96 -12.25 -19.17 -13.09
C ALA A 96 -11.38 -19.80 -14.18
N THR A 97 -11.13 -19.06 -15.25
CA THR A 97 -10.34 -19.54 -16.38
C THR A 97 -9.32 -18.49 -16.80
N LEU A 98 -8.23 -18.93 -17.42
CA LEU A 98 -7.25 -18.03 -18.02
C LEU A 98 -7.87 -17.17 -19.13
N ALA A 99 -8.84 -17.69 -19.87
CA ALA A 99 -9.57 -16.93 -20.88
C ALA A 99 -10.30 -15.74 -20.25
N LYS A 100 -11.00 -15.96 -19.14
CA LYS A 100 -11.67 -14.92 -18.35
C LYS A 100 -10.71 -13.86 -17.81
N TRP A 101 -9.55 -14.28 -17.32
CA TRP A 101 -8.50 -13.35 -16.89
C TRP A 101 -8.01 -12.51 -18.07
N ARG A 102 -7.71 -13.12 -19.23
CA ARG A 102 -7.24 -12.43 -20.44
C ARG A 102 -8.25 -11.44 -21.02
N LEU A 103 -9.54 -11.57 -20.71
CA LEU A 103 -10.57 -10.63 -21.14
C LEU A 103 -10.55 -9.31 -20.35
N GLY A 104 -10.01 -9.30 -19.13
CA GLY A 104 -9.96 -8.12 -18.27
C GLY A 104 -8.58 -7.70 -17.76
N GLY A 105 -7.58 -8.58 -17.89
CA GLY A 105 -6.23 -8.36 -17.38
C GLY A 105 -5.34 -7.56 -18.33
N PRO A 106 -4.27 -6.92 -17.81
CA PRO A 106 -3.91 -6.81 -16.39
C PRO A 106 -4.84 -5.85 -15.63
N TYR A 107 -5.16 -6.17 -14.37
CA TYR A 107 -6.06 -5.39 -13.52
C TYR A 107 -5.35 -4.27 -12.75
N LEU A 108 -4.02 -4.31 -12.72
CA LEU A 108 -3.15 -3.32 -12.13
C LEU A 108 -1.97 -3.05 -13.09
N ASP A 109 -1.65 -1.78 -13.33
CA ASP A 109 -0.59 -1.38 -14.28
C ASP A 109 0.82 -1.47 -13.68
N LYS A 110 0.93 -1.83 -12.39
CA LYS A 110 2.19 -1.94 -11.66
C LYS A 110 2.59 -3.40 -11.57
N LEU A 111 3.79 -3.75 -12.02
CA LEU A 111 4.31 -5.11 -11.87
C LEU A 111 4.47 -5.45 -10.38
N ILE A 112 3.92 -6.59 -9.95
CA ILE A 112 4.05 -7.08 -8.59
C ILE A 112 5.03 -8.26 -8.58
N PRO A 113 6.24 -8.09 -8.03
CA PRO A 113 7.16 -9.20 -7.80
C PRO A 113 6.53 -10.26 -6.90
N GLN A 114 6.88 -11.54 -7.10
CA GLN A 114 6.45 -12.62 -6.21
C GLN A 114 6.96 -12.45 -4.77
N THR A 115 8.00 -11.63 -4.57
CA THR A 115 8.56 -11.27 -3.26
C THR A 115 7.71 -10.25 -2.49
N GLY A 116 6.70 -9.64 -3.13
CA GLY A 116 5.87 -8.59 -2.55
C GLY A 116 5.91 -7.27 -3.32
N LEU A 117 4.99 -6.37 -2.99
CA LEU A 117 4.84 -5.07 -3.63
C LEU A 117 5.54 -3.98 -2.82
N LEU A 118 6.46 -3.25 -3.44
CA LEU A 118 7.09 -2.08 -2.84
C LEU A 118 6.09 -0.91 -2.78
N LEU A 119 5.83 -0.45 -1.56
CA LEU A 119 5.02 0.73 -1.24
C LEU A 119 5.92 1.81 -0.61
N GLY A 120 5.40 3.03 -0.49
CA GLY A 120 6.15 4.14 0.09
C GLY A 120 6.50 3.95 1.57
N VAL A 121 5.68 3.19 2.32
CA VAL A 121 5.85 2.93 3.76
C VAL A 121 6.44 1.56 4.09
N GLY A 122 6.60 0.67 3.10
CA GLY A 122 7.05 -0.70 3.35
C GLY A 122 6.87 -1.65 2.16
N VAL A 123 6.97 -2.95 2.41
CA VAL A 123 6.78 -4.00 1.39
C VAL A 123 5.55 -4.82 1.76
N ALA A 124 4.55 -4.83 0.88
CA ALA A 124 3.36 -5.65 1.07
C ALA A 124 3.63 -7.10 0.66
N ASN A 125 3.14 -8.06 1.44
CA ASN A 125 3.22 -9.48 1.10
C ASN A 125 2.45 -9.76 -0.19
N ASN A 126 2.92 -10.72 -0.97
CA ASN A 126 2.20 -11.13 -2.18
C ASN A 126 0.90 -11.89 -1.85
N THR A 127 0.82 -12.55 -0.70
CA THR A 127 -0.35 -13.34 -0.30
C THR A 127 -1.48 -12.46 0.22
N LEU A 128 -2.69 -12.71 -0.24
CA LEU A 128 -3.92 -12.07 0.24
C LEU A 128 -4.65 -13.03 1.19
N GLU A 129 -4.93 -12.57 2.41
CA GLU A 129 -5.52 -13.38 3.48
C GLU A 129 -6.98 -12.97 3.73
N ARG A 130 -7.93 -13.89 3.59
CA ARG A 130 -9.32 -13.61 3.95
C ARG A 130 -9.53 -13.77 5.47
N SER A 131 -10.03 -12.71 6.12
CA SER A 131 -10.45 -12.72 7.53
C SER A 131 -11.97 -12.82 7.68
N SER A 132 -12.53 -13.95 7.27
CA SER A 132 -13.79 -14.47 7.81
C SER A 132 -13.90 -15.97 7.51
N ALA A 133 -14.36 -16.75 8.49
CA ALA A 133 -14.60 -18.19 8.34
C ALA A 133 -15.96 -18.50 7.70
N ASN A 134 -16.78 -17.47 7.51
CA ASN A 134 -18.17 -17.56 7.09
C ASN A 134 -18.26 -16.95 5.70
N THR A 135 -18.94 -17.63 4.78
CA THR A 135 -18.93 -17.26 3.36
C THR A 135 -19.47 -15.83 3.16
N SER A 136 -20.48 -15.39 3.91
CA SER A 136 -21.37 -14.25 3.57
C SER A 136 -20.75 -12.84 3.53
N VAL A 137 -19.87 -12.48 4.45
CA VAL A 137 -19.21 -11.15 4.49
C VAL A 137 -17.83 -11.33 5.13
N GLY A 138 -16.81 -10.71 4.56
CA GLY A 138 -15.45 -10.78 5.10
C GLY A 138 -14.57 -9.64 4.63
N PHE A 139 -13.32 -9.65 5.09
CA PHE A 139 -12.29 -8.77 4.57
C PHE A 139 -11.21 -9.59 3.89
N LEU A 140 -10.76 -9.12 2.73
CA LEU A 140 -9.52 -9.55 2.11
C LEU A 140 -8.40 -8.64 2.62
N ASN A 141 -7.45 -9.22 3.33
CA ASN A 141 -6.39 -8.47 3.96
C ASN A 141 -5.11 -8.56 3.15
N LEU A 142 -4.52 -7.40 2.89
CA LEU A 142 -3.15 -7.27 2.44
C LEU A 142 -2.26 -6.93 3.63
N ARG A 143 -1.26 -7.78 3.92
CA ARG A 143 -0.32 -7.59 5.03
C ARG A 143 0.92 -6.80 4.59
N ILE A 144 1.29 -5.79 5.36
CA ILE A 144 2.50 -4.98 5.19
C ILE A 144 3.27 -5.01 6.52
N PRO A 145 4.24 -5.92 6.70
CA PRO A 145 5.03 -5.99 7.92
C PRO A 145 6.04 -4.83 8.01
N GLY A 146 6.44 -4.49 9.25
CA GLY A 146 7.57 -3.61 9.50
C GLY A 146 7.35 -2.14 9.12
N VAL A 147 6.10 -1.65 9.22
CA VAL A 147 5.77 -0.24 8.96
C VAL A 147 5.99 0.56 10.24
N ALA A 148 6.70 1.68 10.16
CA ALA A 148 6.89 2.56 11.31
C ALA A 148 5.54 3.03 11.86
N TYR A 149 5.38 3.05 13.19
CA TYR A 149 4.11 3.39 13.82
C TYR A 149 3.60 4.79 13.42
N GLU A 150 4.48 5.77 13.30
CA GLU A 150 4.13 7.11 12.82
C GLU A 150 3.58 7.11 11.39
N ASP A 151 4.20 6.34 10.47
CA ASP A 151 3.73 6.21 9.09
C ASP A 151 2.40 5.44 9.02
N ALA A 152 2.17 4.47 9.91
CA ALA A 152 0.90 3.74 10.02
C ALA A 152 -0.24 4.66 10.52
N LEU A 153 0.02 5.51 11.51
CA LEU A 153 -0.93 6.51 11.99
C LEU A 153 -1.25 7.54 10.90
N ALA A 154 -0.23 8.05 10.20
CA ALA A 154 -0.43 8.99 9.11
C ALA A 154 -1.22 8.37 7.95
N LEU A 155 -0.96 7.10 7.61
CA LEU A 155 -1.71 6.40 6.58
C LEU A 155 -3.16 6.17 6.99
N ASN A 156 -3.41 5.83 8.26
CA ASN A 156 -4.75 5.72 8.80
C ASN A 156 -5.52 7.03 8.70
N ASP A 157 -4.89 8.13 9.11
CA ASP A 157 -5.50 9.47 9.06
C ASP A 157 -5.90 9.86 7.63
N VAL A 158 -5.08 9.52 6.64
CA VAL A 158 -5.36 9.78 5.22
C VAL A 158 -6.51 8.91 4.67
N MET A 159 -6.63 7.66 5.12
CA MET A 159 -7.55 6.67 4.55
C MET A 159 -8.89 6.60 5.29
N ASP A 160 -8.85 6.54 6.61
CA ASP A 160 -10.00 6.27 7.50
C ASP A 160 -10.28 7.44 8.48
N GLY A 161 -9.35 8.40 8.60
CA GLY A 161 -9.40 9.46 9.60
C GLY A 161 -8.90 8.99 10.98
N GLN A 162 -9.18 9.76 12.04
CA GLN A 162 -8.73 9.42 13.42
C GLN A 162 -9.80 8.77 14.30
N SER A 163 -11.03 8.61 13.79
CA SER A 163 -12.18 8.20 14.61
C SER A 163 -12.18 6.71 15.01
N ASP A 164 -11.30 5.92 14.40
CA ASP A 164 -11.25 4.47 14.49
C ASP A 164 -10.10 3.95 15.38
N LEU A 165 -9.16 4.81 15.78
CA LEU A 165 -8.04 4.48 16.66
C LEU A 165 -8.51 4.11 18.07
N GLU A 166 -8.14 2.92 18.55
CA GLU A 166 -8.34 2.55 19.94
C GLU A 166 -7.20 3.11 20.81
N THR A 167 -7.48 4.22 21.48
CA THR A 167 -6.51 4.97 22.30
C THR A 167 -5.91 4.14 23.45
N ALA A 168 -6.59 3.07 23.89
CA ALA A 168 -6.20 2.30 25.07
C ALA A 168 -5.13 1.22 24.83
N GLY A 169 -4.67 1.01 23.59
CA GLY A 169 -3.72 -0.08 23.30
C GLY A 169 -2.76 0.12 22.14
N GLN A 170 -2.70 1.32 21.54
CA GLN A 170 -1.95 1.57 20.29
C GLN A 170 -2.32 0.57 19.17
N LEU A 171 -3.55 0.06 19.18
CA LEU A 171 -4.08 -0.86 18.17
C LEU A 171 -5.06 -0.10 17.28
N ASN A 172 -5.14 -0.50 16.01
CA ASN A 172 -6.28 -0.16 15.18
C ASN A 172 -6.94 -1.44 14.65
N LEU A 173 -8.11 -1.73 15.19
CA LEU A 173 -8.89 -2.92 14.85
C LEU A 173 -10.05 -2.60 13.90
N LYS A 174 -10.24 -1.32 13.54
CA LYS A 174 -11.37 -0.80 12.77
C LYS A 174 -10.86 -0.16 11.48
N GLY A 175 -11.76 0.30 10.62
CA GLY A 175 -11.37 0.93 9.34
C GLY A 175 -10.88 -0.05 8.29
N ALA A 176 -10.35 0.51 7.20
CA ALA A 176 -9.65 -0.20 6.14
C ALA A 176 -8.19 -0.46 6.52
N ILE A 177 -7.56 0.40 7.32
CA ILE A 177 -6.20 0.25 7.81
C ILE A 177 -6.22 -0.29 9.23
N ARG A 178 -5.63 -1.48 9.45
CA ARG A 178 -5.65 -2.17 10.75
C ARG A 178 -4.26 -2.62 11.18
N TRP A 179 -4.04 -2.74 12.49
CA TRP A 179 -2.90 -3.45 13.07
C TRP A 179 -3.29 -4.01 14.45
N PHE A 180 -2.92 -5.27 14.69
CA PHE A 180 -3.41 -6.06 15.83
C PHE A 180 -2.36 -6.26 16.92
N VAL A 181 -1.15 -5.77 16.69
CA VAL A 181 -0.03 -5.88 17.63
C VAL A 181 0.48 -4.47 17.88
N ALA A 182 0.76 -4.17 19.15
CA ALA A 182 1.43 -2.94 19.54
C ALA A 182 2.80 -2.82 18.83
N PRO A 183 3.35 -1.60 18.70
CA PRO A 183 4.66 -1.41 18.11
C PRO A 183 5.73 -2.30 18.75
N ASP A 184 6.60 -2.88 17.93
CA ASP A 184 7.74 -3.66 18.41
C ASP A 184 8.81 -2.76 19.07
N ALA A 185 9.91 -3.35 19.53
CA ALA A 185 11.00 -2.59 20.16
C ALA A 185 11.67 -1.56 19.22
N SER A 186 11.42 -1.66 17.91
CA SER A 186 11.88 -0.74 16.87
C SER A 186 10.78 0.24 16.42
N ASP A 187 9.67 0.31 17.17
CA ASP A 187 8.48 1.13 16.90
C ASP A 187 7.80 0.83 15.56
N ASN A 188 7.84 -0.44 15.12
CA ASN A 188 7.17 -0.89 13.91
C ASN A 188 5.92 -1.72 14.22
N VAL A 189 4.93 -1.62 13.32
CA VAL A 189 3.68 -2.39 13.34
C VAL A 189 3.52 -3.23 12.07
N SER A 190 2.76 -4.32 12.17
CA SER A 190 2.28 -5.08 11.01
C SER A 190 0.93 -4.52 10.58
N LEU A 191 0.94 -3.74 9.50
CA LEU A 191 -0.25 -3.14 8.94
C LEU A 191 -1.03 -4.16 8.09
N LEU A 192 -2.35 -4.06 8.12
CA LEU A 192 -3.28 -4.87 7.35
C LEU A 192 -4.26 -3.92 6.65
N PHE A 193 -4.28 -3.95 5.33
CA PHE A 193 -5.27 -3.26 4.52
C PHE A 193 -6.46 -4.21 4.27
N ALA A 194 -7.57 -3.95 4.96
CA ALA A 194 -8.78 -4.75 4.97
C ALA A 194 -9.76 -4.25 3.90
N MET A 195 -9.83 -4.97 2.78
CA MET A 195 -10.77 -4.70 1.70
C MET A 195 -12.09 -5.45 1.96
N PRO A 196 -13.25 -4.77 2.00
CA PRO A 196 -14.53 -5.45 2.18
C PRO A 196 -14.83 -6.33 0.97
N ILE A 197 -15.17 -7.59 1.22
CA ILE A 197 -15.50 -8.57 0.18
C ILE A 197 -16.84 -9.26 0.46
N GLY A 198 -17.51 -9.65 -0.63
CA GLY A 198 -18.82 -10.30 -0.58
C GLY A 198 -18.74 -11.81 -0.34
N ASN A 199 -19.87 -12.48 -0.56
CA ASN A 199 -20.04 -13.92 -0.26
C ASN A 199 -19.27 -14.87 -1.19
N ARG A 200 -18.53 -14.35 -2.16
CA ARG A 200 -17.95 -15.16 -3.23
C ARG A 200 -16.64 -15.80 -2.80
N CYS A 201 -16.70 -17.12 -2.74
CA CYS A 201 -15.70 -18.05 -3.19
C CYS A 201 -16.24 -18.56 -4.53
#